data_AF-A0A925LEI3-F1
#
_entry.id   AF-A0A925LEI3-F1
#
_cell.length_a   1.000
_cell.length_b   1.000
_cell.length_c   1.000
_cell.angle_alpha   90.00
_cell.angle_beta   90.00
_cell.angle_gamma   90.00
#
_symmetry.space_group_name_H-M   'P 1'
#
loop_
_entity.id
_entity.type
_entity.pdbx_description
1 polymer ?
#
loop_
_entity_poly.entity_id
_entity_poly.type
_entity_poly.pdbx_seq_one_letter_code
_entity_poly.pdbx_strand_id
1 'polypeptide(L)'
;MSGGLDLLRHLFCVAVIVQHMASASRYSLHTNQGLASVISWVDGAVLGFFFISGFLFKDPENLQVYAKRQALRLLLPFFIFSLLYAVALAVVGKAELASSLASTLILQGSGMQLYFLPYLLLVSLLYAACKQMRGARGVLLLAAFCLSLFMPTATPSGPDPKLLPLYMCAYSLGALVGQLALRERGTEALLCLVLVCLGVGLLDYRF
;
A
#
# COMPACT_ATOMS: atom_id res chain seq x y z
N MET A 1 11.18 -21.12 2.85
CA MET A 1 10.04 -20.18 3.03
C MET A 1 10.09 -18.93 2.14
N SER A 2 11.20 -18.61 1.46
CA SER A 2 11.29 -17.40 0.61
C SER A 2 10.42 -17.45 -0.67
N GLY A 3 10.34 -18.60 -1.34
CA GLY A 3 9.69 -18.71 -2.66
C GLY A 3 8.20 -18.34 -2.70
N GLY A 4 7.41 -18.72 -1.68
CA GLY A 4 5.98 -18.41 -1.63
C GLY A 4 5.68 -16.92 -1.36
N LEU A 5 6.50 -16.29 -0.52
CA LEU A 5 6.42 -14.84 -0.24
C LEU A 5 6.80 -14.03 -1.48
N ASP A 6 7.80 -14.47 -2.22
CA ASP A 6 8.18 -13.82 -3.46
C ASP A 6 7.07 -13.99 -4.51
N LEU A 7 6.46 -15.18 -4.66
CA LEU A 7 5.33 -15.36 -5.57
C LEU A 7 4.16 -14.42 -5.25
N LEU A 8 3.77 -14.30 -3.98
CA LEU A 8 2.71 -13.38 -3.53
C LEU A 8 3.04 -11.92 -3.88
N ARG A 9 4.29 -11.49 -3.65
CA ARG A 9 4.74 -10.14 -4.03
C ARG A 9 4.63 -9.89 -5.53
N HIS A 10 5.06 -10.84 -6.36
CA HIS A 10 4.93 -10.72 -7.81
C HIS A 10 3.46 -10.67 -8.24
N LEU A 11 2.59 -11.45 -7.60
CA LEU A 11 1.15 -11.47 -7.88
C LEU A 11 0.49 -10.13 -7.52
N PHE A 12 0.86 -9.50 -6.40
CA PHE A 12 0.42 -8.14 -6.07
C PHE A 12 0.97 -7.08 -7.03
N CYS A 13 2.23 -7.19 -7.46
CA CYS A 13 2.77 -6.29 -8.50
C CYS A 13 1.99 -6.40 -9.81
N VAL A 14 1.66 -7.62 -10.26
CA VAL A 14 0.84 -7.85 -11.45
C VAL A 14 -0.56 -7.27 -11.28
N ALA A 15 -1.17 -7.48 -10.12
CA ALA A 15 -2.48 -6.91 -9.79
C ALA A 15 -2.44 -5.37 -9.94
N VAL A 16 -1.49 -4.69 -9.29
CA VAL A 16 -1.29 -3.22 -9.42
C VAL A 16 -1.10 -2.78 -10.87
N ILE A 17 -0.33 -3.53 -11.67
CA ILE A 17 -0.16 -3.25 -13.11
C ILE A 17 -1.50 -3.34 -13.85
N VAL A 18 -2.29 -4.38 -13.60
CA VAL A 18 -3.62 -4.56 -14.21
C VAL A 18 -4.56 -3.41 -13.80
N GLN A 19 -4.50 -2.97 -12.55
CA GLN A 19 -5.26 -1.81 -12.07
C GLN A 19 -4.98 -0.54 -12.88
N HIS A 20 -3.75 -0.39 -13.35
CA HIS A 20 -3.29 0.75 -14.14
C HIS A 20 -3.54 0.64 -15.64
N MET A 21 -4.07 -0.50 -16.11
CA MET A 21 -4.43 -0.66 -17.51
C MET A 21 -5.82 -0.11 -17.84
N ALA A 22 -6.69 0.23 -16.89
CA ALA A 22 -7.96 0.89 -17.24
C ALA A 22 -7.72 2.30 -17.77
N SER A 23 -8.06 2.49 -19.06
CA SER A 23 -8.00 3.79 -19.71
C SER A 23 -9.19 3.91 -20.66
N ALA A 24 -10.09 4.84 -20.34
CA ALA A 24 -11.29 5.13 -21.11
C ALA A 24 -11.01 5.48 -22.59
N SER A 25 -9.79 5.91 -22.92
CA SER A 25 -9.38 6.26 -24.29
C SER A 25 -8.59 5.19 -25.04
N ARG A 26 -8.22 4.07 -24.40
CA ARG A 26 -7.41 3.00 -25.05
C ARG A 26 -8.17 1.72 -25.35
N TYR A 27 -9.26 1.45 -24.64
CA TYR A 27 -9.94 0.16 -24.70
C TYR A 27 -11.42 0.30 -25.05
N SER A 28 -11.98 -0.75 -25.66
CA SER A 28 -13.42 -0.82 -25.94
C SER A 28 -14.24 -0.72 -24.65
N LEU A 29 -15.50 -0.28 -24.75
CA LEU A 29 -16.41 -0.22 -23.60
C LEU A 29 -16.49 -1.58 -22.87
N HIS A 30 -16.57 -2.68 -23.61
CA HIS A 30 -16.60 -4.04 -23.07
C HIS A 30 -15.31 -4.38 -22.32
N THR A 31 -14.15 -4.01 -22.85
CA THR A 31 -12.86 -4.21 -22.19
C THR A 31 -12.73 -3.37 -20.93
N ASN A 32 -13.22 -2.12 -20.95
CA ASN A 32 -13.23 -1.25 -19.76
C ASN A 32 -14.19 -1.77 -18.67
N GLN A 33 -15.34 -2.33 -19.05
CA GLN A 33 -16.27 -2.98 -18.11
C GLN A 33 -15.64 -4.25 -17.49
N GLY A 34 -14.95 -5.06 -18.31
CA GLY A 34 -14.17 -6.19 -17.82
C GLY A 34 -13.04 -5.76 -16.88
N LEU A 35 -12.27 -4.73 -17.24
CA LEU A 35 -11.23 -4.17 -16.38
C LEU A 35 -11.80 -3.59 -15.08
N ALA A 36 -12.93 -2.89 -15.12
CA ALA A 36 -13.59 -2.37 -13.91
C ALA A 36 -13.98 -3.49 -12.95
N SER A 37 -14.49 -4.61 -13.48
CA SER A 37 -14.81 -5.79 -12.66
C SER A 37 -13.59 -6.48 -12.07
N VAL A 38 -12.39 -6.31 -12.64
CA VAL A 38 -11.12 -6.81 -12.09
C VAL A 38 -10.49 -5.79 -11.13
N ILE A 39 -10.63 -4.50 -11.41
CA ILE A 39 -10.09 -3.40 -10.58
C ILE A 39 -10.65 -3.45 -9.17
N SER A 40 -11.93 -3.77 -8.98
CA SER A 40 -12.50 -3.90 -7.64
C SER A 40 -11.87 -5.05 -6.82
N TRP A 41 -11.38 -6.10 -7.47
CA TRP A 41 -10.67 -7.21 -6.82
C TRP A 41 -9.23 -6.84 -6.49
N VAL A 42 -8.71 -5.84 -7.20
CA VAL A 42 -7.34 -5.36 -7.13
C VAL A 42 -7.23 -4.08 -6.28
N ASP A 43 -8.33 -3.38 -5.99
CA ASP A 43 -8.35 -2.24 -5.07
C ASP A 43 -7.81 -2.60 -3.68
N GLY A 44 -8.02 -3.84 -3.23
CA GLY A 44 -7.42 -4.39 -2.01
C GLY A 44 -5.91 -4.67 -2.11
N ALA A 45 -5.28 -4.58 -3.29
CA ALA A 45 -3.86 -4.87 -3.47
C ALA A 45 -2.97 -3.90 -2.69
N VAL A 46 -3.38 -2.62 -2.58
CA VAL A 46 -2.66 -1.64 -1.74
C VAL A 46 -2.69 -2.09 -0.29
N LEU A 47 -3.86 -2.49 0.25
CA LEU A 47 -3.97 -3.01 1.62
C LEU A 47 -3.13 -4.27 1.82
N GLY A 48 -3.17 -5.20 0.87
CA GLY A 48 -2.33 -6.40 0.86
C GLY A 48 -0.83 -6.06 0.88
N PHE A 49 -0.41 -5.03 0.14
CA PHE A 49 0.97 -4.55 0.14
C PHE A 49 1.40 -3.99 1.50
N PHE A 50 0.54 -3.19 2.17
CA PHE A 50 0.80 -2.70 3.52
C PHE A 50 0.87 -3.86 4.53
N PHE A 51 -0.05 -4.81 4.44
CA PHE A 51 -0.08 -5.98 5.30
C PHE A 51 1.19 -6.85 5.15
N ILE A 52 1.60 -7.19 3.92
CA ILE A 52 2.86 -7.91 3.69
C ILE A 52 4.06 -7.12 4.18
N SER A 53 4.08 -5.82 3.97
CA SER A 53 5.16 -4.96 4.45
C SER A 53 5.26 -4.97 5.98
N GLY A 54 4.12 -5.04 6.66
CA GLY A 54 4.03 -5.24 8.10
C GLY A 54 4.49 -6.62 8.53
N PHE A 55 4.05 -7.68 7.85
CA PHE A 55 4.49 -9.06 8.11
C PHE A 55 6.00 -9.23 8.04
N LEU A 56 6.63 -8.52 7.11
CA LEU A 56 8.08 -8.52 6.92
C LEU A 56 8.83 -7.47 7.75
N PHE A 57 8.11 -6.72 8.58
CA PHE A 57 8.72 -5.74 9.47
C PHE A 57 9.69 -6.42 10.44
N LYS A 58 10.87 -5.82 10.56
CA LYS A 58 11.88 -6.22 11.53
C LYS A 58 12.15 -5.04 12.46
N ASP A 59 12.33 -5.36 13.74
CA ASP A 59 12.54 -4.33 14.75
C ASP A 59 13.83 -3.55 14.49
N PRO A 60 13.76 -2.22 14.37
CA PRO A 60 14.95 -1.41 14.20
C PRO A 60 15.68 -1.22 15.52
N GLU A 61 16.98 -1.43 15.52
CA GLU A 61 17.86 -1.07 16.64
C GLU A 61 17.93 0.45 16.82
N ASN A 62 17.97 1.20 15.71
CA ASN A 62 18.01 2.65 15.69
C ASN A 62 16.99 3.23 14.69
N LEU A 63 16.09 4.08 15.18
CA LEU A 63 14.99 4.64 14.38
C LEU A 63 15.48 5.58 13.27
N GLN A 64 16.53 6.36 13.51
CA GLN A 64 17.08 7.28 12.51
C GLN A 64 17.73 6.53 11.34
N VAL A 65 18.52 5.49 11.65
CA VAL A 65 19.14 4.63 10.63
C VAL A 65 18.06 3.90 9.82
N TYR A 66 17.03 3.39 10.49
CA TYR A 66 15.87 2.79 9.84
C TYR A 66 15.15 3.77 8.93
N ALA A 67 14.88 4.99 9.40
CA ALA A 67 14.21 6.03 8.64
C ALA A 67 14.96 6.40 7.37
N LYS A 68 16.27 6.64 7.48
CA LYS A 68 17.13 6.93 6.31
C LYS A 68 17.11 5.78 5.30
N ARG A 69 17.23 4.54 5.76
CA ARG A 69 17.22 3.36 4.90
C ARG A 69 15.88 3.19 4.17
N GLN A 70 14.76 3.32 4.89
CA GLN A 70 13.44 3.20 4.28
C GLN A 70 13.11 4.36 3.35
N ALA A 71 13.49 5.59 3.71
CA ALA A 71 13.33 6.75 2.84
C ALA A 71 14.06 6.55 1.51
N LEU A 72 15.33 6.12 1.53
CA LEU A 72 16.07 5.80 0.30
C LEU A 72 15.43 4.66 -0.49
N ARG A 73 14.97 3.61 0.19
CA ARG A 73 14.37 2.45 -0.47
C ARG A 73 13.02 2.75 -1.12
N LEU A 74 12.21 3.62 -0.53
CA LEU A 74 10.83 3.87 -0.97
C LEU A 74 10.71 5.16 -1.78
N LEU A 75 11.34 6.26 -1.33
CA LEU A 75 11.23 7.55 -2.00
C LEU A 75 12.08 7.64 -3.27
N LEU A 76 13.26 7.00 -3.30
CA LEU A 76 14.10 7.06 -4.50
C LEU A 76 13.40 6.41 -5.71
N PRO A 77 12.87 5.18 -5.63
CA PRO A 77 12.08 4.62 -6.73
C PRO A 77 10.83 5.47 -7.03
N PHE A 78 10.13 5.96 -6.01
CA PHE A 78 8.97 6.83 -6.19
C PHE A 78 9.31 8.05 -7.05
N PHE A 79 10.38 8.79 -6.74
CA PHE A 79 10.77 9.98 -7.48
C PHE A 79 11.23 9.63 -8.90
N ILE A 80 12.03 8.58 -9.07
CA ILE A 80 12.50 8.14 -10.39
C ILE A 80 11.31 7.78 -11.28
N PHE A 81 10.41 6.90 -10.82
CA PHE A 81 9.27 6.46 -11.63
C PHE A 81 8.26 7.59 -11.86
N SER A 82 7.98 8.42 -10.86
CA SER A 82 7.06 9.56 -11.03
C SER A 82 7.61 10.59 -12.02
N LEU A 83 8.92 10.85 -12.01
CA LEU A 83 9.54 11.77 -12.97
C LEU A 83 9.52 11.19 -14.39
N LEU A 84 9.91 9.93 -14.56
CA LEU A 84 9.87 9.25 -15.86
C LEU A 84 8.45 9.22 -16.42
N TYR A 85 7.45 8.96 -15.57
CA TYR A 85 6.05 8.94 -15.96
C TYR A 85 5.52 10.34 -16.32
N ALA A 86 5.89 11.37 -15.55
CA ALA A 86 5.55 12.76 -15.85
C ALA A 86 6.07 13.18 -17.23
N VAL A 87 7.34 12.85 -17.54
CA VAL A 87 7.94 13.12 -18.85
C VAL A 87 7.21 12.36 -19.94
N ALA A 88 6.91 11.07 -19.73
CA ALA A 88 6.17 10.27 -20.72
C ALA A 88 4.77 10.84 -21.01
N LEU A 89 4.03 11.26 -19.98
CA LEU A 89 2.72 11.89 -20.15
C LEU A 89 2.80 13.22 -20.93
N ALA A 90 3.82 14.03 -20.64
CA ALA A 90 4.06 15.29 -21.33
C ALA A 90 4.41 15.07 -22.82
N VAL A 91 5.27 14.10 -23.13
CA VAL A 91 5.67 13.77 -24.51
C VAL A 91 4.48 13.29 -25.34
N VAL A 92 3.54 12.55 -24.74
CA VAL A 92 2.33 12.06 -25.43
C VAL A 92 1.20 13.10 -25.42
N GLY A 93 1.43 14.30 -24.87
CA GLY A 93 0.44 15.37 -24.81
C GLY A 93 -0.77 15.06 -23.91
N LYS A 94 -0.60 14.15 -22.94
CA LYS A 94 -1.68 13.72 -22.02
C LYS A 94 -1.76 14.53 -20.73
N ALA A 95 -0.67 15.17 -20.33
CA ALA A 95 -0.63 16.05 -19.16
C ALA A 95 0.45 17.11 -19.33
N GLU A 96 0.28 18.26 -18.68
CA GLU A 96 1.34 19.25 -18.60
C GLU A 96 2.47 18.75 -17.68
N LEU A 97 3.72 19.00 -18.07
CA LEU A 97 4.88 18.60 -17.27
C LEU A 97 4.86 19.30 -15.90
N ALA A 98 4.51 20.59 -15.85
CA ALA A 98 4.50 21.37 -14.62
C ALA A 98 3.51 20.82 -13.57
N SER A 99 2.28 20.49 -13.98
CA SER A 99 1.27 19.91 -13.08
C SER A 99 1.66 18.50 -12.60
N SER A 100 2.27 17.70 -13.48
CA SER A 100 2.79 16.37 -13.15
C SER A 100 3.94 16.42 -12.14
N LEU A 101 4.86 17.39 -12.29
CA LEU A 101 5.95 17.63 -11.35
C LEU A 101 5.42 18.11 -9.99
N ALA A 102 4.47 19.06 -9.99
CA ALA A 102 3.83 19.53 -8.75
C ALA A 102 3.19 18.38 -7.98
N SER A 103 2.47 17.50 -8.67
CA SER A 103 1.83 16.30 -8.08
C SER A 103 2.85 15.32 -7.48
N THR A 104 4.04 15.23 -8.09
CA THR A 104 5.16 14.42 -7.58
C THR A 104 5.75 15.01 -6.29
N LEU A 105 5.89 16.35 -6.22
CA LEU A 105 6.43 17.04 -5.04
C LEU A 105 5.52 16.94 -3.81
N ILE A 106 4.20 16.92 -4.01
CA ILE A 106 3.22 16.71 -2.93
C ILE A 106 3.00 15.22 -2.58
N LEU A 107 3.88 14.33 -3.06
CA LEU A 107 3.88 12.88 -2.78
C LEU A 107 2.64 12.12 -3.27
N GLN A 108 1.85 12.71 -4.16
CA GLN A 108 0.74 12.03 -4.83
C GLN A 108 1.22 11.26 -6.08
N GLY A 109 2.31 11.73 -6.70
CA GLY A 109 2.83 11.20 -7.97
C GLY A 109 2.14 11.81 -9.17
N SER A 110 2.77 11.74 -10.35
CA SER A 110 2.24 12.22 -11.64
C SER A 110 1.26 11.23 -12.31
N GLY A 111 1.02 10.09 -11.67
CA GLY A 111 0.12 9.02 -12.07
C GLY A 111 0.69 7.65 -11.73
N MET A 112 -0.14 6.62 -11.92
CA MET A 112 -0.07 5.33 -11.21
C MET A 112 -0.13 5.48 -9.67
N GLN A 113 -0.54 4.43 -8.96
CA GLN A 113 -0.79 4.42 -7.51
C GLN A 113 0.49 4.56 -6.66
N LEU A 114 1.58 5.13 -7.20
CA LEU A 114 2.87 5.24 -6.52
C LEU A 114 2.80 5.99 -5.19
N TYR A 115 1.73 6.74 -4.90
CA TYR A 115 1.42 7.32 -3.59
C TYR A 115 1.50 6.30 -2.43
N PHE A 116 1.32 5.00 -2.70
CA PHE A 116 1.39 3.99 -1.63
C PHE A 116 2.81 3.92 -1.02
N LEU A 117 3.86 4.30 -1.76
CA LEU A 117 5.25 4.28 -1.28
C LEU A 117 5.52 5.32 -0.18
N PRO A 118 5.24 6.64 -0.38
CA PRO A 118 5.37 7.62 0.69
C PRO A 118 4.43 7.32 1.87
N TYR A 119 3.24 6.77 1.63
CA TYR A 119 2.35 6.33 2.71
C TYR A 119 2.93 5.14 3.47
N LEU A 120 3.53 4.16 2.79
CA LEU A 120 4.20 3.04 3.44
C LEU A 120 5.37 3.52 4.29
N LEU A 121 6.14 4.49 3.81
CA LEU A 121 7.18 5.13 4.61
C LEU A 121 6.59 5.71 5.89
N LEU A 122 5.57 6.56 5.78
CA LEU A 122 4.92 7.19 6.94
C LEU A 122 4.40 6.15 7.93
N VAL A 123 3.63 5.17 7.46
CA VAL A 123 3.04 4.11 8.29
C VAL A 123 4.11 3.27 8.98
N SER A 124 5.17 2.87 8.25
CA SER A 124 6.24 2.06 8.83
C SER A 124 7.06 2.81 9.89
N LEU A 125 7.29 4.11 9.70
CA LEU A 125 7.97 4.96 10.69
C LEU A 125 7.11 5.20 11.92
N LEU A 126 5.83 5.52 11.73
CA LEU A 126 4.89 5.67 12.83
C LEU A 126 4.77 4.38 13.64
N TYR A 127 4.65 3.24 12.96
CA TYR A 127 4.61 1.94 13.63
C TYR A 127 5.89 1.66 14.42
N ALA A 128 7.08 1.89 13.82
CA ALA A 128 8.35 1.71 14.50
C ALA A 128 8.51 2.63 15.74
N ALA A 129 8.13 3.90 15.62
CA ALA A 129 8.15 4.86 16.72
C ALA A 129 7.18 4.46 17.84
N CYS A 130 5.94 4.10 17.49
CA CYS A 130 4.94 3.62 18.45
C CYS A 130 5.39 2.34 19.14
N LYS A 131 6.13 1.46 18.45
CA LYS A 131 6.66 0.24 19.06
C LYS A 131 7.68 0.58 20.15
N GLN A 132 8.47 1.64 20.00
CA GLN A 132 9.42 2.05 21.05
C GLN A 132 8.71 2.62 22.30
N MET A 133 7.49 3.12 22.15
CA MET A 133 6.65 3.57 23.26
C MET A 133 5.97 2.37 23.95
N ARG A 134 6.28 2.10 25.23
CA ARG A 134 5.63 1.02 26.00
C ARG A 134 4.14 1.34 26.21
N GLY A 135 3.25 0.35 26.02
CA GLY A 135 1.84 0.41 26.42
C GLY A 135 0.84 1.06 25.45
N ALA A 136 1.25 1.97 24.56
CA ALA A 136 0.32 2.69 23.67
C ALA A 136 -0.06 1.94 22.38
N ARG A 137 0.58 0.80 22.09
CA ARG A 137 0.51 0.12 20.78
C ARG A 137 -0.92 -0.31 20.41
N GLY A 138 -1.64 -0.97 21.32
CA GLY A 138 -2.99 -1.47 21.04
C GLY A 138 -4.03 -0.35 20.95
N VAL A 139 -3.90 0.68 21.80
CA VAL A 139 -4.82 1.82 21.85
C VAL A 139 -4.71 2.66 20.59
N LEU A 140 -3.50 2.89 20.08
CA LEU A 140 -3.28 3.70 18.89
C LEU A 140 -3.77 2.99 17.61
N LEU A 141 -3.67 1.66 17.56
CA LEU A 141 -4.22 0.85 16.48
C LEU A 141 -5.75 0.80 16.49
N LEU A 142 -6.35 0.64 17.68
CA LEU A 142 -7.79 0.67 17.85
C LEU A 142 -8.33 2.07 17.51
N ALA A 143 -7.67 3.13 17.97
CA ALA A 143 -8.04 4.51 17.66
C ALA A 143 -7.93 4.81 16.16
N ALA A 144 -6.85 4.38 15.50
CA ALA A 144 -6.68 4.52 14.06
C ALA A 144 -7.79 3.78 13.30
N PHE A 145 -8.06 2.52 13.65
CA PHE A 145 -9.14 1.75 13.03
C PHE A 145 -10.51 2.39 13.24
N CYS A 146 -10.85 2.80 14.47
CA CYS A 146 -12.10 3.49 14.75
C CYS A 146 -12.21 4.80 13.95
N LEU A 147 -11.13 5.58 13.85
CA LEU A 147 -11.12 6.80 13.05
C LEU A 147 -11.39 6.54 11.56
N SER A 148 -10.83 5.47 10.97
CA SER A 148 -11.15 5.14 9.57
C SER A 148 -12.57 4.63 9.35
N LEU A 149 -13.31 4.22 10.38
CA LEU A 149 -14.72 3.89 10.23
C LEU A 149 -15.60 5.11 9.94
N PHE A 150 -15.17 6.29 10.37
CA PHE A 150 -16.00 7.51 10.37
C PHE A 150 -15.50 8.60 9.42
N MET A 151 -14.37 8.41 8.73
CA MET A 151 -13.88 9.39 7.76
C MET A 151 -14.43 9.12 6.35
N PRO A 152 -15.26 10.00 5.78
CA PRO A 152 -15.77 9.83 4.42
C PRO A 152 -14.63 10.02 3.42
N THR A 153 -14.29 8.98 2.66
CA THR A 153 -13.30 9.03 1.59
C THR A 153 -13.99 9.21 0.24
N ALA A 154 -13.35 9.91 -0.69
CA ALA A 154 -13.90 10.08 -2.04
C ALA A 154 -13.83 8.79 -2.87
N THR A 155 -12.87 7.92 -2.55
CA THR A 155 -12.61 6.66 -3.24
C THR A 155 -12.21 5.56 -2.23
N PRO A 156 -12.43 4.26 -2.56
CA PRO A 156 -12.02 3.12 -1.72
C PRO A 156 -10.51 3.03 -1.53
N SER A 157 -9.79 3.29 -2.61
CA SER A 157 -8.35 3.29 -2.67
C SER A 157 -7.89 4.63 -3.22
N GLY A 158 -6.71 5.09 -2.83
CA GLY A 158 -6.16 6.32 -3.40
C GLY A 158 -5.18 7.06 -2.48
N PRO A 159 -4.68 8.21 -2.95
CA PRO A 159 -3.83 9.11 -2.20
C PRO A 159 -4.63 9.97 -1.19
N ASP A 160 -5.85 9.56 -0.82
CA ASP A 160 -6.65 10.27 0.19
C ASP A 160 -6.03 10.00 1.58
N PRO A 161 -5.56 11.04 2.30
CA PRO A 161 -4.97 10.88 3.62
C PRO A 161 -5.92 10.24 4.64
N LYS A 162 -7.23 10.31 4.42
CA LYS A 162 -8.24 9.65 5.26
C LYS A 162 -8.14 8.13 5.23
N LEU A 163 -7.47 7.55 4.24
CA LEU A 163 -7.20 6.11 4.15
C LEU A 163 -5.98 5.67 4.99
N LEU A 164 -5.16 6.61 5.48
CA LEU A 164 -3.98 6.30 6.31
C LEU A 164 -4.28 5.38 7.52
N PRO A 165 -5.36 5.57 8.29
CA PRO A 165 -5.61 4.70 9.44
C PRO A 165 -5.94 3.26 9.02
N LEU A 166 -6.57 3.06 7.85
CA LEU A 166 -6.80 1.74 7.27
C LEU A 166 -5.47 1.08 6.86
N TYR A 167 -4.59 1.82 6.18
CA TYR A 167 -3.25 1.35 5.84
C TYR A 167 -2.41 1.00 7.08
N MET A 168 -2.50 1.80 8.16
CA MET A 168 -1.87 1.52 9.45
C MET A 168 -2.41 0.24 10.10
N CYS A 169 -3.73 0.02 10.04
CA CYS A 169 -4.37 -1.19 10.52
C CYS A 169 -3.85 -2.43 9.77
N ALA A 170 -3.88 -2.40 8.44
CA ALA A 170 -3.37 -3.49 7.60
C ALA A 170 -1.90 -3.80 7.89
N TYR A 171 -1.04 -2.77 7.95
CA TYR A 171 0.38 -2.95 8.28
C TYR A 171 0.58 -3.59 9.65
N SER A 172 -0.17 -3.15 10.65
CA SER A 172 0.01 -3.60 12.02
C SER A 172 -0.52 -5.02 12.24
N LEU A 173 -1.64 -5.37 11.60
CA LEU A 173 -2.13 -6.76 11.53
C LEU A 173 -1.07 -7.66 10.90
N GLY A 174 -0.47 -7.22 9.79
CA GLY A 174 0.64 -7.95 9.16
C GLY A 174 1.78 -8.19 10.13
N ALA A 175 2.21 -7.15 10.85
CA ALA A 175 3.29 -7.24 11.83
C ALA A 175 2.96 -8.15 13.03
N LEU A 176 1.70 -8.19 13.46
CA LEU A 176 1.23 -9.12 14.49
C LEU A 176 1.28 -10.57 13.98
N VAL A 177 0.75 -10.82 12.78
CA VAL A 177 0.80 -12.14 12.14
C VAL A 177 2.24 -12.60 11.95
N GLY A 178 3.15 -11.71 11.53
CA GLY A 178 4.58 -12.01 11.41
C GLY A 178 5.22 -12.43 12.73
N GLN A 179 4.85 -11.81 13.84
CA GLN A 179 5.34 -12.19 15.18
C GLN A 179 4.80 -13.55 15.64
N LEU A 180 3.52 -13.84 15.36
CA LEU A 180 2.90 -15.14 15.66
C LEU A 180 3.50 -16.26 14.78
N ALA A 181 3.74 -15.98 13.50
CA ALA A 181 4.35 -16.89 12.53
C ALA A 181 5.76 -17.34 12.90
N LEU A 182 6.51 -16.49 13.62
CA LEU A 182 7.83 -16.82 14.12
C LEU A 182 7.78 -17.68 15.40
N ARG A 183 6.63 -17.71 16.09
CA ARG A 183 6.42 -18.53 17.30
C ARG A 183 5.85 -19.92 17.00
N GLU A 184 4.97 -20.04 16.01
CA GLU A 184 4.34 -21.30 15.61
C GLU A 184 4.94 -21.84 14.30
N ARG A 185 4.89 -23.17 14.07
CA ARG A 185 5.46 -23.78 12.86
C ARG A 185 4.80 -23.19 11.60
N GLY A 186 5.61 -22.56 10.74
CA GLY A 186 5.24 -21.49 9.81
C GLY A 186 4.22 -21.74 8.67
N THR A 187 3.54 -22.88 8.61
CA THR A 187 2.48 -23.14 7.61
C THR A 187 1.12 -22.57 8.00
N GLU A 188 0.73 -22.64 9.28
CA GLU A 188 -0.57 -22.15 9.76
C GLU A 188 -0.64 -20.62 9.72
N ALA A 189 0.46 -19.96 10.03
CA ALA A 189 0.55 -18.51 9.93
C ALA A 189 0.53 -17.99 8.48
N LEU A 190 1.04 -18.78 7.52
CA LEU A 190 0.93 -18.47 6.09
C LEU A 190 -0.53 -18.60 5.63
N LEU A 191 -1.26 -19.60 6.13
CA LEU A 191 -2.68 -19.77 5.84
C LEU A 191 -3.51 -18.61 6.44
N CYS A 192 -3.21 -18.22 7.67
CA CYS A 192 -3.84 -17.08 8.34
C CYS A 192 -3.53 -15.75 7.61
N LEU A 193 -2.29 -15.57 7.14
CA LEU A 193 -1.87 -14.45 6.27
C LEU A 193 -2.72 -14.38 4.99
N VAL A 194 -2.87 -15.51 4.29
CA VAL A 194 -3.68 -15.59 3.06
C VAL A 194 -5.16 -15.33 3.34
N LEU A 195 -5.71 -15.89 4.44
CA LEU A 195 -7.11 -15.71 4.81
C LEU A 195 -7.42 -14.28 5.29
N VAL A 196 -6.49 -13.61 5.98
CA VAL A 196 -6.64 -12.19 6.36
C VAL A 196 -6.49 -11.29 5.14
N CYS A 197 -5.55 -11.56 4.24
CA CYS A 197 -5.42 -10.81 2.98
C CYS A 197 -6.68 -10.95 2.11
N LEU A 198 -7.20 -12.17 1.96
CA LEU A 198 -8.46 -12.43 1.25
C LEU A 198 -9.64 -11.80 2.00
N GLY A 199 -9.70 -11.95 3.32
CA GLY A 199 -10.77 -11.42 4.16
C GLY A 199 -10.83 -9.90 4.15
N VAL A 200 -9.69 -9.20 4.23
CA VAL A 200 -9.63 -7.73 4.12
C VAL A 200 -9.99 -7.29 2.71
N GLY A 201 -9.52 -7.97 1.67
CA GLY A 201 -9.91 -7.70 0.28
C GLY A 201 -11.40 -7.96 -0.02
N LEU A 202 -12.02 -8.91 0.69
CA LEU A 202 -13.44 -9.26 0.56
C LEU A 202 -14.37 -8.47 1.51
N LEU A 203 -13.87 -8.02 2.67
CA LEU A 203 -14.63 -7.27 3.69
C LEU A 203 -14.46 -5.76 3.56
N ASP A 204 -13.57 -5.28 2.71
CA ASP A 204 -13.61 -3.90 2.21
C ASP A 204 -14.78 -3.71 1.21
N TYR A 205 -15.95 -4.20 1.61
CA TYR A 205 -17.26 -4.03 0.99
C TYR A 205 -17.91 -2.73 1.49
N ARG A 206 -17.11 -1.74 1.92
CA ARG A 206 -17.62 -0.36 2.15
C ARG A 206 -17.94 0.36 0.84
N PHE A 207 -17.99 -0.39 -0.25
CA PHE A 207 -18.63 -0.09 -1.51
C PHE A 207 -19.44 -1.32 -1.93
#